data_AF-A0A535CPI8-F1
#
_entry.id   AF-A0A535CPI8-F1
#
_cell.length_a   1.000
_cell.length_b   1.000
_cell.length_c   1.000
_cell.angle_alpha   90.00
_cell.angle_beta   90.00
_cell.angle_gamma   90.00
#
_symmetry.space_group_name_H-M   'P 1'
#
loop_
_entity.id
_entity.type
_entity.pdbx_description
1 polymer ?
#
loop_
_entity_poly.entity_id
_entity_poly.type
_entity_poly.pdbx_seq_one_letter_code
_entity_poly.pdbx_strand_id
1 'polypeptide(L)'
;MRSLSWTFIGAVIGLEALITVFMLFHLGGSAWRFAQLAGSIIGGMIALISINIAYRDRESTEPLISRERLAWTLVGCGLIAWGLGESIWRYYMFTNQNPFPSYADIGYASLPPLIFAGMLLQPTSGSARKRLFLLLDSLISMASMLAISWYLLLGDLALHSTVENPLAKFLGLYYPTTDVALLSCVVIMLLRGQGRLYQATARRVALIVVGIGLCFFAISDFTFNVLQNAGIYVEGTWVDLGWPLGLITIGLAAYLRRFIPLTPADRIEQRWRRRAECLTFGPEQLLPYFLLVVLFGVLLLNIFSPDAGQRDIRPILLIATIAVVGLVIVRQILTLLDNAHLTRRQADALERLEIVNRRVEDQARIIAERNIALERGVAELKDVQARL
;
A
#
# COMPACT_ATOMS: atom_id res chain seq x y z
N MET A 1 -21.78 -19.13 -7.18
CA MET A 1 -21.16 -17.83 -6.77
C MET A 1 -19.94 -17.44 -7.60
N ARG A 2 -19.13 -18.37 -8.13
CA ARG A 2 -18.02 -18.05 -9.06
C ARG A 2 -18.47 -17.32 -10.33
N SER A 3 -19.65 -17.61 -10.89
CA SER A 3 -20.13 -16.93 -12.11
C SER A 3 -20.44 -15.45 -11.87
N LEU A 4 -21.12 -15.13 -10.76
CA LEU A 4 -21.56 -13.76 -10.44
C LEU A 4 -20.40 -12.78 -10.24
N SER A 5 -19.27 -13.26 -9.69
CA SER A 5 -18.08 -12.42 -9.50
C SER A 5 -17.43 -12.04 -10.83
N TRP A 6 -17.30 -12.99 -11.75
CA TRP A 6 -16.70 -12.75 -13.06
C TRP A 6 -17.59 -11.92 -13.98
N THR A 7 -18.92 -12.10 -13.92
CA THR A 7 -19.85 -11.26 -14.68
C THR A 7 -19.80 -9.80 -14.24
N PHE A 8 -19.71 -9.54 -12.93
CA PHE A 8 -19.59 -8.16 -12.44
C PHE A 8 -18.26 -7.53 -12.83
N ILE A 9 -17.14 -8.25 -12.68
CA ILE A 9 -15.82 -7.77 -13.12
C ILE A 9 -15.85 -7.45 -14.62
N GLY A 10 -16.40 -8.34 -15.44
CA GLY A 10 -16.55 -8.12 -16.88
C GLY A 10 -17.44 -6.91 -17.20
N ALA A 11 -18.51 -6.70 -16.44
CA ALA A 11 -19.38 -5.52 -16.60
C ALA A 11 -18.66 -4.21 -16.23
N VAL A 12 -17.85 -4.19 -15.16
CA VAL A 12 -17.05 -3.02 -14.77
C VAL A 12 -15.99 -2.71 -15.83
N ILE A 13 -15.27 -3.73 -16.32
CA ILE A 13 -14.28 -3.55 -17.40
C ILE A 13 -14.97 -3.06 -18.69
N GLY A 14 -16.14 -3.62 -19.03
CA GLY A 14 -16.94 -3.17 -20.17
C GLY A 14 -17.41 -1.71 -20.02
N LEU A 15 -17.74 -1.30 -18.80
CA LEU A 15 -18.11 0.09 -18.48
C LEU A 15 -16.92 1.03 -18.60
N GLU A 16 -15.73 0.64 -18.13
CA GLU A 16 -14.49 1.40 -18.31
C GLU A 16 -14.14 1.57 -19.80
N ALA A 17 -14.29 0.51 -20.59
CA ALA A 17 -14.11 0.57 -22.05
C ALA A 17 -15.15 1.49 -22.70
N LEU A 18 -16.42 1.43 -22.26
CA LEU A 18 -17.48 2.31 -22.74
C LEU A 18 -17.20 3.78 -22.41
N ILE A 19 -16.79 4.09 -21.17
CA ILE A 19 -16.40 5.45 -20.75
C ILE A 19 -15.24 5.95 -21.61
N THR A 20 -14.26 5.08 -21.86
CA THR A 20 -13.09 5.42 -22.69
C THR A 20 -13.50 5.81 -24.11
N VAL A 21 -14.33 4.98 -24.76
CA VAL A 21 -14.84 5.28 -26.12
C VAL A 21 -15.71 6.53 -26.09
N PHE A 22 -16.63 6.63 -25.14
CA PHE A 22 -17.55 7.77 -25.02
C PHE A 22 -16.79 9.10 -24.87
N MET A 23 -15.72 9.09 -24.09
CA MET A 23 -14.90 10.26 -23.83
C MET A 23 -13.98 10.62 -25.01
N LEU A 24 -13.22 9.66 -25.55
CA LEU A 24 -12.30 9.93 -26.65
C LEU A 24 -13.00 10.40 -27.93
N PHE A 25 -14.16 9.82 -28.23
CA PHE A 25 -14.95 10.20 -29.41
C PHE A 25 -15.92 11.34 -29.13
N HIS A 26 -15.86 11.96 -27.95
CA HIS A 26 -16.70 13.10 -27.56
C HIS A 26 -18.19 12.84 -27.81
N LEU A 27 -18.63 11.61 -27.54
CA LEU A 27 -20.00 11.18 -27.79
C LEU A 27 -20.96 11.85 -26.80
N GLY A 28 -22.20 12.05 -27.22
CA GLY A 28 -23.24 12.64 -26.37
C GLY A 28 -23.07 14.14 -26.09
N GLY A 29 -22.40 14.88 -26.97
CA GLY A 29 -22.31 16.34 -26.90
C GLY A 29 -21.44 16.81 -25.75
N SER A 30 -22.04 17.33 -24.67
CA SER A 30 -21.31 17.74 -23.45
C SER A 30 -21.27 16.65 -22.38
N ALA A 31 -21.94 15.51 -22.60
CA ALA A 31 -22.08 14.45 -21.59
C ALA A 31 -20.73 13.79 -21.23
N TRP A 32 -19.78 13.70 -22.18
CA TRP A 32 -18.46 13.13 -21.92
C TRP A 32 -17.67 13.88 -20.85
N ARG A 33 -17.96 15.18 -20.64
CA ARG A 33 -17.34 16.01 -19.59
C ARG A 33 -17.66 15.51 -18.18
N PHE A 34 -18.68 14.68 -18.02
CA PHE A 34 -19.06 14.09 -16.74
C PHE A 34 -18.46 12.69 -16.53
N ALA A 35 -17.58 12.21 -17.42
CA ALA A 35 -16.94 10.91 -17.28
C ALA A 35 -16.19 10.77 -15.95
N GLN A 36 -15.45 11.82 -15.56
CA GLN A 36 -14.72 11.90 -14.29
C GLN A 36 -15.65 11.79 -13.08
N LEU A 37 -16.73 12.58 -13.08
CA LEU A 37 -17.77 12.54 -12.04
C LEU A 37 -18.40 11.15 -11.96
N ALA A 38 -18.79 10.58 -13.10
CA ALA A 38 -19.36 9.24 -13.17
C ALA A 38 -18.39 8.20 -12.60
N GLY A 39 -17.11 8.24 -12.99
CA GLY A 39 -16.09 7.30 -12.50
C GLY A 39 -15.90 7.36 -10.99
N SER A 40 -15.90 8.56 -10.41
CA SER A 40 -15.81 8.76 -8.96
C SER A 40 -17.01 8.20 -8.19
N ILE A 41 -18.24 8.47 -8.66
CA ILE A 41 -19.47 8.00 -8.04
C ILE A 41 -19.57 6.48 -8.19
N ILE A 42 -19.31 5.95 -9.39
CA ILE A 42 -19.34 4.51 -9.66
C ILE A 42 -18.30 3.80 -8.78
N GLY A 43 -17.04 4.24 -8.81
CA GLY A 43 -15.97 3.66 -7.99
C GLY A 43 -16.28 3.72 -6.49
N GLY A 44 -16.73 4.88 -6.00
CA GLY A 44 -17.10 5.08 -4.60
C GLY A 44 -18.29 4.20 -4.17
N MET A 45 -19.33 4.11 -5.00
CA MET A 45 -20.49 3.26 -4.73
C MET A 45 -20.12 1.78 -4.76
N ILE A 46 -19.31 1.33 -5.71
CA ILE A 46 -18.79 -0.04 -5.73
C ILE A 46 -18.04 -0.33 -4.43
N ALA A 47 -17.16 0.57 -3.98
CA ALA A 47 -16.40 0.37 -2.76
C ALA A 47 -17.30 0.29 -1.51
N LEU A 48 -18.16 1.30 -1.32
CA LEU A 48 -19.01 1.42 -0.14
C LEU A 48 -20.07 0.31 -0.07
N ILE A 49 -20.71 -0.02 -1.19
CA ILE A 49 -21.72 -1.09 -1.24
C ILE A 49 -21.05 -2.43 -1.01
N SER A 50 -19.96 -2.74 -1.74
CA SER A 50 -19.30 -4.05 -1.64
C SER A 50 -18.84 -4.34 -0.21
N ILE A 51 -18.22 -3.36 0.44
CA ILE A 51 -17.71 -3.59 1.79
C ILE A 51 -18.82 -3.66 2.84
N ASN A 52 -19.92 -2.92 2.66
CA ASN A 52 -21.01 -2.82 3.64
C ASN A 52 -22.16 -3.83 3.48
N ILE A 53 -22.20 -4.59 2.38
CA ILE A 53 -23.13 -5.71 2.23
C ILE A 53 -22.87 -6.78 3.31
N ALA A 54 -23.95 -7.18 4.00
CA ALA A 54 -23.94 -8.24 5.00
C ALA A 54 -23.45 -9.57 4.42
N TYR A 55 -22.75 -10.36 5.24
CA TYR A 55 -22.37 -11.73 4.87
C TYR A 55 -23.61 -12.60 4.81
N ARG A 56 -23.71 -13.44 3.77
CA ARG A 56 -24.74 -14.49 3.70
C ARG A 56 -24.20 -15.75 4.38
N ASP A 57 -25.05 -16.50 5.09
CA ASP A 57 -24.66 -17.68 5.89
C ASP A 57 -23.96 -18.81 5.11
N ARG A 58 -23.96 -18.76 3.77
CA ARG A 58 -23.32 -19.75 2.88
C ARG A 58 -22.20 -19.17 2.02
N GLU A 59 -21.74 -17.96 2.31
CA GLU A 59 -20.72 -17.28 1.51
C GLU A 59 -19.31 -17.72 1.89
N SER A 60 -18.64 -18.50 1.01
CA SER A 60 -17.25 -18.90 1.18
C SER A 60 -16.26 -17.81 0.70
N THR A 61 -16.41 -16.59 1.24
CA THR A 61 -15.56 -15.43 0.92
C THR A 61 -14.59 -15.12 2.06
N GLU A 62 -13.50 -14.41 1.75
CA GLU A 62 -12.53 -13.99 2.76
C GLU A 62 -13.18 -13.02 3.78
N PRO A 63 -13.18 -13.35 5.09
CA PRO A 63 -13.76 -12.47 6.09
C PRO A 63 -13.00 -11.15 6.18
N LEU A 64 -13.74 -10.07 6.44
CA LEU A 64 -13.19 -8.78 6.84
C LEU A 64 -12.85 -8.84 8.32
N ILE A 65 -11.60 -8.57 8.65
CA ILE A 65 -11.06 -8.72 10.01
C ILE A 65 -10.68 -7.34 10.54
N SER A 66 -10.89 -7.12 11.85
CA SER A 66 -10.45 -5.92 12.56
C SER A 66 -11.01 -4.65 11.89
N ARG A 67 -10.15 -3.71 11.49
CA ARG A 67 -10.52 -2.43 10.90
C ARG A 67 -10.60 -2.45 9.37
N GLU A 68 -10.59 -3.63 8.72
CA GLU A 68 -10.69 -3.72 7.25
C GLU A 68 -11.96 -3.07 6.69
N ARG A 69 -13.10 -3.22 7.36
CA ARG A 69 -14.34 -2.57 6.93
C ARG A 69 -14.17 -1.05 6.91
N LEU A 70 -13.66 -0.48 8.01
CA LEU A 70 -13.37 0.95 8.12
C LEU A 70 -12.35 1.40 7.08
N ALA A 71 -11.30 0.62 6.85
CA ALA A 71 -10.26 0.90 5.87
C ALA A 71 -10.83 1.12 4.46
N TRP A 72 -11.65 0.17 4.00
CA TRP A 72 -12.27 0.25 2.67
C TRP A 72 -13.43 1.25 2.60
N THR A 73 -14.13 1.49 3.71
CA THR A 73 -15.10 2.59 3.79
C THR A 73 -14.41 3.95 3.62
N LEU A 74 -13.25 4.18 4.24
CA LEU A 74 -12.49 5.41 4.04
C LEU A 74 -12.06 5.59 2.58
N VAL A 75 -11.58 4.53 1.93
CA VAL A 75 -11.27 4.54 0.49
C VAL A 75 -12.51 4.94 -0.31
N GLY A 76 -13.66 4.31 -0.06
CA GLY A 76 -14.91 4.64 -0.74
C GLY A 76 -15.38 6.08 -0.50
N CYS A 77 -15.26 6.58 0.75
CA CYS A 77 -15.54 7.98 1.08
C CYS A 77 -14.62 8.94 0.34
N GLY A 78 -13.34 8.59 0.16
CA GLY A 78 -12.41 9.40 -0.62
C GLY A 78 -12.81 9.51 -2.09
N LEU A 79 -13.23 8.39 -2.70
CA LEU A 79 -13.73 8.39 -4.08
C LEU A 79 -14.98 9.28 -4.23
N ILE A 80 -15.92 9.21 -3.29
CA ILE A 80 -17.11 10.07 -3.30
C ILE A 80 -16.75 11.54 -3.06
N ALA A 81 -15.85 11.83 -2.12
CA ALA A 81 -15.43 13.21 -1.82
C ALA A 81 -14.72 13.85 -3.02
N TRP A 82 -13.91 13.08 -3.75
CA TRP A 82 -13.34 13.52 -5.02
C TRP A 82 -14.43 13.87 -6.04
N GLY A 83 -15.47 13.04 -6.16
CA GLY A 83 -16.62 13.30 -7.02
C GLY A 83 -17.44 14.53 -6.65
N LEU A 84 -17.55 14.84 -5.36
CA LEU A 84 -18.14 16.09 -4.90
C LEU A 84 -17.27 17.29 -5.32
N GLY A 85 -15.94 17.17 -5.23
CA GLY A 85 -15.01 18.15 -5.78
C GLY A 85 -15.23 18.37 -7.27
N GLU A 86 -15.31 17.28 -8.04
CA GLU A 86 -15.55 17.32 -9.48
C GLU A 86 -16.92 17.94 -9.82
N SER A 87 -17.95 17.73 -9.00
CA SER A 87 -19.25 18.39 -9.18
C SER A 87 -19.13 19.91 -9.07
N ILE A 88 -18.35 20.39 -8.10
CA ILE A 88 -18.06 21.82 -7.91
C ILE A 88 -17.24 22.36 -9.09
N TRP A 89 -16.23 21.60 -9.54
CA TRP A 89 -15.41 21.97 -10.69
C TRP A 89 -16.23 22.09 -11.98
N ARG A 90 -17.11 21.12 -12.24
CA ARG A 90 -18.04 21.17 -13.38
C ARG A 90 -18.90 22.44 -13.33
N TYR A 91 -19.39 22.83 -12.16
CA TYR A 91 -20.15 24.08 -12.01
C TYR A 91 -19.32 25.32 -12.42
N TYR A 92 -18.05 25.40 -12.02
CA TYR A 92 -17.17 26.48 -12.47
C TYR A 92 -16.96 26.47 -13.98
N MET A 93 -16.71 25.31 -14.57
CA MET A 93 -16.54 25.17 -16.02
C MET A 93 -17.80 25.60 -16.79
N PHE A 94 -19.00 25.29 -16.29
CA PHE A 94 -20.26 25.77 -16.90
C PHE A 94 -20.46 27.28 -16.81
N THR A 95 -19.92 27.91 -15.77
CA THR A 95 -19.96 29.38 -15.60
C THR A 95 -18.78 30.08 -16.29
N ASN A 96 -18.00 29.36 -17.10
CA ASN A 96 -16.78 29.82 -17.77
C ASN A 96 -15.74 30.38 -16.79
N GLN A 97 -15.69 29.83 -15.58
CA GLN A 97 -14.68 30.14 -14.58
C GLN A 97 -13.67 29.00 -14.51
N ASN A 98 -12.39 29.34 -14.36
CA ASN A 98 -11.32 28.39 -14.12
C ASN A 98 -10.51 28.82 -12.87
N PRO A 99 -11.15 28.86 -11.68
CA PRO A 99 -10.48 29.33 -10.48
C PRO A 99 -9.51 28.26 -9.98
N PHE A 100 -8.25 28.63 -9.77
CA PHE A 100 -7.29 27.79 -9.05
C PHE A 100 -6.52 28.63 -8.04
N PRO A 101 -6.57 28.31 -6.74
CA PRO A 101 -7.31 27.21 -6.09
C PRO A 101 -8.82 27.50 -6.00
N SER A 102 -9.62 26.47 -5.72
CA SER A 102 -11.08 26.51 -5.66
C SER A 102 -11.66 25.64 -4.53
N TYR A 103 -12.98 25.71 -4.32
CA TYR A 103 -13.66 24.78 -3.41
C TYR A 103 -13.65 23.33 -3.91
N ALA A 104 -13.42 23.08 -5.21
CA ALA A 104 -13.28 21.72 -5.74
C ALA A 104 -12.06 21.00 -5.16
N ASP A 105 -10.98 21.76 -4.89
CA ASP A 105 -9.73 21.23 -4.33
C ASP A 105 -9.91 20.63 -2.94
N ILE A 106 -10.94 21.03 -2.17
CA ILE A 106 -11.27 20.38 -0.89
C ILE A 106 -11.64 18.91 -1.12
N GLY A 107 -12.46 18.65 -2.15
CA GLY A 107 -12.86 17.30 -2.53
C GLY A 107 -11.68 16.50 -3.05
N TYR A 108 -10.91 17.07 -3.99
CA TYR A 108 -9.74 16.41 -4.56
C TYR A 108 -8.66 16.10 -3.53
N ALA A 109 -8.32 17.08 -2.68
CA ALA A 109 -7.28 16.90 -1.68
C ALA A 109 -7.67 15.92 -0.57
N SER A 110 -8.96 15.63 -0.37
CA SER A 110 -9.42 14.65 0.61
C SER A 110 -9.16 13.19 0.19
N LEU A 111 -9.05 12.90 -1.10
CA LEU A 111 -8.89 11.55 -1.62
C LEU A 111 -7.60 10.87 -1.11
N PRO A 112 -6.39 11.48 -1.25
CA PRO A 112 -5.18 10.84 -0.79
C PRO A 112 -5.11 10.48 0.71
N PRO A 113 -5.45 11.38 1.65
CA PRO A 113 -5.37 11.06 3.08
C PRO A 113 -6.36 9.97 3.47
N LEU A 114 -7.54 9.91 2.82
CA LEU A 114 -8.52 8.86 3.05
C LEU A 114 -8.06 7.50 2.53
N ILE A 115 -7.46 7.45 1.33
CA ILE A 115 -6.84 6.21 0.81
C ILE A 115 -5.69 5.79 1.71
N PHE A 116 -4.80 6.71 2.09
CA PHE A 116 -3.66 6.43 2.94
C PHE A 116 -4.07 5.91 4.32
N ALA A 117 -5.06 6.55 4.96
CA ALA A 117 -5.64 6.06 6.21
C ALA A 117 -6.26 4.65 6.04
N GLY A 118 -6.93 4.40 4.91
CA GLY A 118 -7.40 3.07 4.54
C GLY A 118 -6.29 2.03 4.47
N MET A 119 -5.16 2.37 3.82
CA MET A 119 -4.00 1.48 3.73
C MET A 119 -3.38 1.19 5.11
N LEU A 120 -3.25 2.20 5.98
CA LEU A 120 -2.72 2.03 7.34
C LEU A 120 -3.60 1.15 8.25
N LEU A 121 -4.91 1.12 7.99
CA LEU A 121 -5.88 0.33 8.74
C LEU A 121 -5.99 -1.12 8.26
N GLN A 122 -5.31 -1.50 7.17
CA GLN A 122 -5.25 -2.88 6.72
C GLN A 122 -4.62 -3.79 7.80
N PRO A 123 -5.06 -5.06 7.89
CA PRO A 123 -4.66 -5.93 8.98
C PRO A 123 -3.23 -6.39 8.74
N THR A 124 -2.35 -5.98 9.64
CA THR A 124 -1.00 -6.54 9.75
C THR A 124 -1.00 -7.60 10.83
N SER A 125 -0.36 -8.74 10.57
CA SER A 125 -0.14 -9.79 11.56
C SER A 125 1.02 -9.46 12.52
N GLY A 126 1.33 -8.17 12.68
CA GLY A 126 2.54 -7.67 13.34
C GLY A 126 2.24 -6.78 14.54
N SER A 127 3.20 -6.71 15.47
CA SER A 127 3.20 -5.73 16.56
C SER A 127 3.17 -4.29 16.02
N ALA A 128 2.85 -3.31 16.87
CA ALA A 128 2.92 -1.88 16.54
C ALA A 128 4.24 -1.49 15.86
N ARG A 129 5.33 -2.19 16.18
CA ARG A 129 6.65 -2.01 15.56
C ARG A 129 6.67 -2.33 14.05
N LYS A 130 5.97 -3.35 13.57
CA LYS A 130 5.88 -3.62 12.11
C LYS A 130 5.11 -2.52 11.37
N ARG A 131 4.09 -1.93 12.01
CA ARG A 131 3.37 -0.75 11.47
C ARG A 131 4.28 0.47 11.40
N LEU A 132 5.13 0.68 12.41
CA LEU A 132 6.11 1.75 12.41
C LEU A 132 7.12 1.60 11.26
N PHE A 133 7.64 0.39 11.02
CA PHE A 133 8.53 0.15 9.87
C PHE A 133 7.82 0.39 8.53
N LEU A 134 6.56 -0.04 8.38
CA LEU A 134 5.78 0.26 7.18
C LEU A 134 5.64 1.77 6.98
N LEU A 135 5.30 2.50 8.04
CA LEU A 135 5.16 3.95 8.01
C LEU A 135 6.47 4.64 7.63
N LEU A 136 7.57 4.28 8.28
CA LEU A 136 8.90 4.86 8.00
C LEU A 136 9.32 4.60 6.56
N ASP A 137 9.12 3.38 6.06
CA ASP A 137 9.45 3.04 4.68
C ASP A 137 8.59 3.79 3.66
N SER A 138 7.30 3.95 3.93
CA SER A 138 6.42 4.77 3.09
C SER A 138 6.85 6.25 3.13
N LEU A 139 7.24 6.76 4.30
CA LEU A 139 7.76 8.13 4.45
C LEU A 139 9.09 8.33 3.72
N ILE A 140 10.02 7.38 3.81
CA ILE A 140 11.31 7.42 3.08
C ILE A 140 11.05 7.45 1.58
N SER A 141 10.20 6.54 1.09
CA SER A 141 9.86 6.46 -0.33
C SER A 141 9.19 7.74 -0.83
N MET A 142 8.21 8.24 -0.08
CA MET A 142 7.50 9.49 -0.36
C MET A 142 8.46 10.70 -0.39
N ALA A 143 9.28 10.87 0.63
CA ALA A 143 10.23 11.98 0.71
C ALA A 143 11.31 11.89 -0.38
N SER A 144 11.76 10.68 -0.74
CA SER A 144 12.73 10.48 -1.82
C SER A 144 12.15 10.85 -3.18
N MET A 145 10.96 10.36 -3.48
CA MET A 145 10.30 10.64 -4.76
C MET A 145 9.86 12.11 -4.84
N LEU A 146 9.41 12.73 -3.74
CA LEU A 146 9.19 14.18 -3.68
C LEU A 146 10.45 14.97 -4.05
N ALA A 147 11.59 14.60 -3.48
CA ALA A 147 12.85 15.28 -3.77
C ALA A 147 13.29 15.08 -5.23
N ILE A 148 13.06 13.89 -5.80
CA ILE A 148 13.30 13.63 -7.23
C ILE A 148 12.36 14.48 -8.10
N SER A 149 11.06 14.51 -7.79
CA SER A 149 10.07 15.34 -8.50
C SER A 149 10.37 16.83 -8.38
N TRP A 150 10.89 17.27 -7.23
CA TRP A 150 11.38 18.64 -7.02
C TRP A 150 12.50 19.00 -7.99
N TYR A 151 13.49 18.14 -8.13
CA TYR A 151 14.57 18.34 -9.08
C TYR A 151 14.10 18.34 -10.56
N LEU A 152 13.20 17.43 -10.92
CA LEU A 152 12.78 17.23 -12.31
C LEU A 152 11.77 18.28 -12.81
N LEU A 153 10.87 18.75 -11.95
CA LEU A 153 9.73 19.57 -12.37
C LEU A 153 9.28 20.58 -11.31
N LEU A 154 9.08 20.14 -10.07
CA LEU A 154 8.34 20.94 -9.09
C LEU A 154 9.13 22.15 -8.57
N GLY A 155 10.47 22.07 -8.51
CA GLY A 155 11.29 23.17 -8.06
C GLY A 155 11.28 24.34 -9.03
N ASP A 156 11.36 24.03 -10.33
CA ASP A 156 11.24 25.02 -11.39
C ASP A 156 9.85 25.68 -11.36
N LEU A 157 8.81 24.85 -11.26
CA LEU A 157 7.43 25.33 -11.14
C LEU A 157 7.23 26.21 -9.89
N ALA A 158 7.78 25.84 -8.74
CA ALA A 158 7.58 26.58 -7.51
C ALA A 158 8.26 27.97 -7.50
N LEU A 159 9.45 28.05 -8.11
CA LEU A 159 10.29 29.26 -8.13
C LEU A 159 9.95 30.20 -9.30
N HIS A 160 9.64 29.65 -10.47
CA HIS A 160 9.37 30.42 -11.68
C HIS A 160 7.87 30.56 -11.99
N SER A 161 6.98 29.97 -11.18
CA SER A 161 5.56 30.28 -11.28
C SER A 161 5.30 31.75 -10.96
N THR A 162 4.64 32.42 -11.90
CA THR A 162 4.06 33.77 -11.73
C THR A 162 2.85 33.78 -10.77
N VAL A 163 2.50 32.61 -10.22
CA VAL A 163 1.37 32.42 -9.31
C VAL A 163 1.74 32.96 -7.94
N GLU A 164 1.20 34.13 -7.58
CA GLU A 164 1.45 34.75 -6.28
C GLU A 164 0.76 34.03 -5.11
N ASN A 165 -0.28 33.23 -5.39
CA ASN A 165 -1.10 32.59 -4.36
C ASN A 165 -0.38 31.42 -3.67
N PRO A 166 -0.07 31.48 -2.36
CA PRO A 166 0.61 30.42 -1.63
C PRO A 166 -0.16 29.09 -1.60
N LEU A 167 -1.49 29.13 -1.58
CA LEU A 167 -2.33 27.93 -1.56
C LEU A 167 -2.27 27.20 -2.92
N ALA A 168 -2.22 27.94 -4.03
CA ALA A 168 -2.02 27.35 -5.35
C ALA A 168 -0.68 26.61 -5.43
N LYS A 169 0.40 27.23 -4.91
CA LYS A 169 1.73 26.59 -4.84
C LYS A 169 1.70 25.32 -3.99
N PHE A 170 1.05 25.37 -2.82
CA PHE A 170 0.89 24.20 -1.96
C PHE A 170 0.15 23.06 -2.67
N LEU A 171 -0.99 23.33 -3.30
CA LEU A 171 -1.79 22.31 -3.98
C LEU A 171 -1.09 21.74 -5.22
N GLY A 172 -0.36 22.58 -5.97
CA GLY A 172 0.46 22.14 -7.09
C GLY A 172 1.58 21.17 -6.68
N LEU A 173 2.12 21.31 -5.46
CA LEU A 173 3.05 20.34 -4.88
C LEU A 173 2.32 19.13 -4.28
N TYR A 174 1.15 19.35 -3.68
CA TYR A 174 0.39 18.34 -2.97
C TYR A 174 0.02 17.16 -3.87
N TYR A 175 -0.63 17.40 -5.00
CA TYR A 175 -1.17 16.32 -5.84
C TYR A 175 -0.10 15.32 -6.32
N PRO A 176 1.00 15.76 -6.98
CA PRO A 176 2.03 14.82 -7.44
C PRO A 176 2.73 14.12 -6.28
N THR A 177 2.90 14.79 -5.14
CA THR A 177 3.52 14.21 -3.94
C THR A 177 2.67 13.10 -3.36
N THR A 178 1.36 13.31 -3.29
CA THR A 178 0.45 12.34 -2.71
C THR A 178 0.28 11.09 -3.58
N ASP A 179 0.28 11.23 -4.90
CA ASP A 179 0.21 10.08 -5.82
C ASP A 179 1.39 9.13 -5.63
N VAL A 180 2.57 9.73 -5.63
CA VAL A 180 3.86 9.09 -5.35
C VAL A 180 3.85 8.40 -3.99
N ALA A 181 3.31 9.06 -2.96
CA ALA A 181 3.21 8.52 -1.60
C ALA A 181 2.32 7.27 -1.55
N LEU A 182 1.16 7.34 -2.20
CA LEU A 182 0.19 6.24 -2.24
C LEU A 182 0.74 5.04 -3.01
N LEU A 183 1.33 5.27 -4.19
CA LEU A 183 1.98 4.21 -4.98
C LEU A 183 3.10 3.54 -4.19
N SER A 184 3.96 4.34 -3.56
CA SER A 184 5.03 3.84 -2.68
C SER A 184 4.46 2.95 -1.57
N CYS A 185 3.41 3.42 -0.89
CA CYS A 185 2.76 2.67 0.18
C CYS A 185 2.24 1.32 -0.33
N VAL A 186 1.55 1.30 -1.47
CA VAL A 186 1.01 0.06 -2.07
C VAL A 186 2.13 -0.90 -2.47
N VAL A 187 3.18 -0.40 -3.12
CA VAL A 187 4.35 -1.22 -3.50
C VAL A 187 5.01 -1.82 -2.26
N ILE A 188 5.27 -1.03 -1.23
CA ILE A 188 5.86 -1.52 0.02
C ILE A 188 4.95 -2.55 0.68
N MET A 189 3.63 -2.35 0.70
CA MET A 189 2.69 -3.33 1.23
C MET A 189 2.68 -4.65 0.44
N LEU A 190 2.78 -4.60 -0.88
CA LEU A 190 2.86 -5.78 -1.75
C LEU A 190 4.18 -6.55 -1.59
N LEU A 191 5.29 -5.81 -1.47
CA LEU A 191 6.62 -6.34 -1.26
C LEU A 191 6.77 -6.90 0.16
N ARG A 192 6.28 -6.19 1.17
CA ARG A 192 6.41 -6.57 2.59
C ARG A 192 5.19 -7.28 3.15
N GLY A 193 4.42 -7.99 2.32
CA GLY A 193 3.32 -8.86 2.74
C GLY A 193 3.79 -10.02 3.63
N GLN A 194 4.35 -9.71 4.81
CA GLN A 194 5.07 -10.59 5.72
C GLN A 194 4.15 -11.30 6.71
N GLY A 195 2.84 -11.04 6.61
CA GLY A 195 1.85 -11.70 7.45
C GLY A 195 1.18 -12.87 6.75
N ARG A 196 0.95 -13.95 7.51
CA ARG A 196 0.14 -15.09 7.07
C ARG A 196 -1.22 -14.63 6.52
N LEU A 197 -1.82 -13.61 7.15
CA LEU A 197 -3.07 -12.99 6.69
C LEU A 197 -2.99 -12.34 5.30
N TYR A 198 -1.83 -11.80 4.93
CA TYR A 198 -1.60 -11.10 3.66
C TYR A 198 -1.38 -12.05 2.48
N GLN A 199 -1.11 -13.34 2.75
CA GLN A 199 -1.00 -14.39 1.73
C GLN A 199 -2.38 -14.84 1.20
N ALA A 200 -3.47 -14.37 1.81
CA ALA A 200 -4.81 -14.50 1.30
C ALA A 200 -4.93 -13.83 -0.07
N THR A 201 -5.53 -14.54 -1.03
CA THR A 201 -5.60 -14.10 -2.43
C THR A 201 -6.38 -12.79 -2.56
N ALA A 202 -7.49 -12.63 -1.83
CA ALA A 202 -8.32 -11.42 -1.90
C ALA A 202 -7.56 -10.14 -1.52
N ARG A 203 -6.75 -10.19 -0.46
CA ARG A 203 -5.98 -9.01 0.00
C ARG A 203 -4.92 -8.61 -1.01
N ARG A 204 -4.14 -9.58 -1.50
CA ARG A 204 -3.07 -9.32 -2.47
C ARG A 204 -3.62 -8.80 -3.80
N VAL A 205 -4.69 -9.42 -4.32
CA VAL A 205 -5.33 -8.97 -5.56
C VAL A 205 -5.89 -7.57 -5.38
N ALA A 206 -6.61 -7.29 -4.29
CA ALA A 206 -7.15 -5.95 -4.04
C ALA A 206 -6.06 -4.88 -4.04
N LEU A 207 -4.91 -5.11 -3.42
CA LEU A 207 -3.81 -4.14 -3.40
C LEU A 207 -3.15 -3.94 -4.76
N ILE A 208 -2.99 -5.02 -5.56
CA ILE A 208 -2.51 -4.91 -6.93
C ILE A 208 -3.47 -4.02 -7.73
N VAL A 209 -4.78 -4.24 -7.58
CA VAL A 209 -5.80 -3.48 -8.31
C VAL A 209 -5.85 -2.02 -7.83
N VAL A 210 -5.73 -1.74 -6.52
CA VAL A 210 -5.52 -0.36 -6.03
C VAL A 210 -4.29 0.26 -6.66
N GLY A 211 -3.17 -0.47 -6.71
CA GLY A 211 -1.93 0.00 -7.35
C GLY A 211 -2.11 0.34 -8.82
N ILE A 212 -2.81 -0.50 -9.59
CA ILE A 212 -3.14 -0.24 -10.99
C ILE A 212 -4.00 1.03 -11.13
N GLY A 213 -5.03 1.19 -10.29
CA GLY A 213 -5.87 2.38 -10.32
C GLY A 213 -5.11 3.66 -9.98
N LEU A 214 -4.22 3.61 -8.99
CA LEU A 214 -3.33 4.73 -8.65
C LEU A 214 -2.31 5.02 -9.77
N CYS A 215 -1.86 4.03 -10.53
CA CYS A 215 -0.99 4.26 -11.69
C CYS A 215 -1.72 5.06 -12.77
N PHE A 216 -2.99 4.72 -13.08
CA PHE A 216 -3.79 5.52 -14.01
C PHE A 216 -3.93 6.96 -13.53
N PHE A 217 -4.24 7.13 -12.25
CA PHE A 217 -4.40 8.44 -11.62
C PHE A 217 -3.10 9.27 -11.70
N ALA A 218 -1.96 8.69 -11.29
CA ALA A 218 -0.67 9.37 -11.27
C ALA A 218 -0.14 9.72 -12.67
N ILE A 219 -0.38 8.86 -13.66
CA ILE A 219 0.01 9.14 -15.06
C ILE A 219 -0.79 10.33 -15.60
N SER A 220 -2.08 10.37 -15.32
CA SER A 220 -2.94 11.51 -15.68
C SER A 220 -2.52 12.79 -14.98
N ASP A 221 -2.33 12.78 -13.66
CA ASP A 221 -1.91 13.96 -12.89
C ASP A 221 -0.56 14.50 -13.37
N PHE A 222 0.42 13.62 -13.60
CA PHE A 222 1.72 14.03 -14.11
C PHE A 222 1.61 14.65 -15.50
N THR A 223 0.91 13.98 -16.43
CA THR A 223 0.78 14.46 -17.81
C THR A 223 -0.04 15.74 -17.88
N PHE A 224 -1.12 15.84 -17.11
CA PHE A 224 -1.93 17.04 -16.94
C PHE A 224 -1.06 18.22 -16.50
N ASN A 225 -0.26 18.05 -15.44
CA ASN A 225 0.63 19.10 -14.96
C ASN A 225 1.63 19.55 -16.04
N VAL A 226 2.25 18.61 -16.76
CA VAL A 226 3.19 18.95 -17.85
C VAL A 226 2.50 19.75 -18.95
N LEU A 227 1.34 19.30 -19.43
CA LEU A 227 0.60 19.97 -20.51
C LEU A 227 0.01 21.32 -20.08
N GLN A 228 -0.49 21.40 -18.85
CA GLN A 228 -1.07 22.62 -18.27
C GLN A 228 0.00 23.70 -18.14
N ASN A 229 1.20 23.34 -17.68
CA ASN A 229 2.32 24.27 -17.57
C ASN A 229 2.84 24.72 -18.94
N ALA A 230 2.83 23.84 -19.93
CA ALA A 230 3.15 24.21 -21.31
C ALA A 230 2.04 25.04 -21.99
N GLY A 231 0.89 25.27 -21.34
CA GLY A 231 -0.23 26.04 -21.88
C GLY A 231 -0.95 25.36 -23.06
N ILE A 232 -0.74 24.05 -23.24
CA ILE A 232 -1.27 23.26 -24.36
C ILE A 232 -2.26 22.19 -23.91
N TYR A 233 -2.62 22.16 -22.63
CA TYR A 233 -3.64 21.25 -22.13
C TYR A 233 -5.00 21.56 -22.74
N VAL A 234 -5.68 20.49 -23.18
CA VAL A 234 -7.03 20.53 -23.71
C VAL A 234 -7.83 19.44 -23.01
N GLU A 235 -9.01 19.82 -22.51
CA GLU A 235 -9.96 18.90 -21.87
C GLU A 235 -10.59 17.95 -22.90
N GLY A 236 -10.85 16.71 -22.50
CA GLY A 236 -11.42 15.64 -23.33
C GLY A 236 -10.39 14.78 -24.04
N THR A 237 -9.12 14.88 -23.66
CA THR A 237 -8.05 14.10 -24.27
C THR A 237 -7.82 12.77 -23.53
N TRP A 238 -6.93 11.94 -24.06
CA TRP A 238 -6.55 10.67 -23.43
C TRP A 238 -5.97 10.86 -22.02
N VAL A 239 -5.43 12.04 -21.71
CA VAL A 239 -4.90 12.39 -20.39
C VAL A 239 -5.99 12.34 -19.34
N ASP A 240 -7.21 12.73 -19.68
CA ASP A 240 -8.31 12.84 -18.72
C ASP A 240 -8.99 11.48 -18.44
N LEU A 241 -8.58 10.40 -19.13
CA LEU A 241 -9.09 9.05 -18.93
C LEU A 241 -8.61 8.41 -17.63
N GLY A 242 -7.41 8.73 -17.16
CA GLY A 242 -6.82 8.03 -16.03
C GLY A 242 -7.52 8.32 -14.71
N TRP A 243 -8.18 9.47 -14.54
CA TRP A 243 -9.00 9.74 -13.35
C TRP A 243 -10.22 8.82 -13.24
N PRO A 244 -11.18 8.79 -14.21
CA PRO A 244 -12.34 7.91 -14.09
C PRO A 244 -11.95 6.44 -14.06
N LEU A 245 -10.97 6.02 -14.87
CA LEU A 245 -10.48 4.63 -14.85
C LEU A 245 -9.82 4.29 -13.51
N GLY A 246 -8.96 5.17 -13.00
CA GLY A 246 -8.30 4.97 -11.71
C GLY A 246 -9.30 4.84 -10.56
N LEU A 247 -10.28 5.72 -10.50
CA LEU A 247 -11.30 5.74 -9.45
C LEU A 247 -12.21 4.49 -9.49
N ILE A 248 -12.65 4.07 -10.69
CA ILE A 248 -13.45 2.84 -10.86
C ILE A 248 -12.61 1.62 -10.49
N THR A 249 -11.37 1.54 -10.95
CA THR A 249 -10.45 0.45 -10.65
C THR A 249 -10.16 0.34 -9.15
N ILE A 250 -9.98 1.46 -8.43
CA ILE A 250 -9.85 1.46 -6.96
C ILE A 250 -11.13 0.96 -6.30
N GLY A 251 -12.31 1.34 -6.82
CA GLY A 251 -13.59 0.80 -6.37
C GLY A 251 -13.71 -0.72 -6.57
N LEU A 252 -13.29 -1.22 -7.74
CA LEU A 252 -13.26 -2.63 -8.07
C LEU A 252 -12.34 -3.43 -7.14
N ALA A 253 -11.26 -2.83 -6.64
CA ALA A 253 -10.41 -3.47 -5.64
C ALA A 253 -11.16 -3.83 -4.34
N ALA A 254 -12.05 -2.96 -3.88
CA ALA A 254 -12.89 -3.22 -2.70
C ALA A 254 -13.90 -4.35 -2.96
N TYR A 255 -14.48 -4.39 -4.17
CA TYR A 255 -15.32 -5.50 -4.62
C TYR A 255 -14.56 -6.83 -4.61
N LEU A 256 -13.37 -6.86 -5.21
CA LEU A 256 -12.50 -8.03 -5.25
C LEU A 256 -12.09 -8.46 -3.84
N ARG A 257 -11.80 -7.52 -2.94
CA ARG A 257 -11.52 -7.83 -1.54
C ARG A 257 -12.69 -8.56 -0.87
N ARG A 258 -13.94 -8.15 -1.14
CA ARG A 258 -15.14 -8.72 -0.51
C ARG A 258 -15.54 -10.07 -1.09
N PHE A 259 -15.46 -10.23 -2.41
CA PHE A 259 -16.11 -11.32 -3.13
C PHE A 259 -15.16 -12.39 -3.68
N ILE A 260 -13.83 -12.20 -3.59
CA ILE A 260 -12.88 -13.27 -3.88
C ILE A 260 -13.09 -14.43 -2.88
N PRO A 261 -13.15 -15.69 -3.37
CA PRO A 261 -13.32 -16.86 -2.51
C PRO A 261 -12.24 -17.00 -1.45
N LEU A 262 -12.61 -17.58 -0.31
CA LEU A 262 -11.71 -17.91 0.79
C LEU A 262 -10.52 -18.74 0.28
N THR A 263 -9.32 -18.30 0.61
CA THR A 263 -8.10 -19.01 0.28
C THR A 263 -7.91 -20.16 1.28
N PRO A 264 -7.76 -21.42 0.82
CA PRO A 264 -7.49 -22.54 1.71
C PRO A 264 -6.26 -22.31 2.60
N ALA A 265 -6.35 -22.72 3.88
CA ALA A 265 -5.33 -22.45 4.89
C ALA A 265 -3.98 -23.14 4.57
N ASP A 266 -4.01 -24.31 3.93
CA ASP A 266 -2.86 -25.04 3.40
C ASP A 266 -2.13 -24.23 2.32
N ARG A 267 -2.86 -23.58 1.40
CA ARG A 267 -2.25 -22.70 0.39
C ARG A 267 -1.62 -21.46 1.00
N ILE A 268 -2.27 -20.87 2.01
CA ILE A 268 -1.71 -19.75 2.77
C ILE A 268 -0.40 -20.18 3.44
N GLU A 269 -0.38 -21.35 4.08
CA GLU A 269 0.80 -21.90 4.76
C GLU A 269 1.93 -22.20 3.77
N GLN A 270 1.63 -22.85 2.64
CA GLN A 270 2.63 -23.12 1.59
C GLN A 270 3.24 -21.83 1.03
N ARG A 271 2.41 -20.81 0.75
CA ARG A 271 2.91 -19.50 0.28
C ARG A 271 3.78 -18.81 1.32
N TRP A 272 3.38 -18.89 2.59
CA TRP A 272 4.13 -18.31 3.69
C TRP A 272 5.49 -19.00 3.87
N ARG A 273 5.53 -20.34 3.86
CA ARG A 273 6.77 -21.12 3.94
C ARG A 273 7.72 -20.86 2.78
N ARG A 274 7.24 -20.94 1.53
CA ARG A 274 8.08 -20.62 0.35
C ARG A 274 8.69 -19.23 0.43
N ARG A 275 7.93 -18.25 0.95
CA ARG A 275 8.42 -16.88 1.09
C ARG A 275 9.42 -16.74 2.25
N ALA A 276 9.21 -17.44 3.35
CA ALA A 276 10.17 -17.51 4.45
C ALA A 276 11.49 -18.19 4.01
N GLU A 277 11.41 -19.23 3.18
CA GLU A 277 12.56 -19.93 2.60
C GLU A 277 13.30 -19.07 1.56
N CYS A 278 12.60 -18.22 0.80
CA CYS A 278 13.20 -17.28 -0.14
C CYS A 278 13.84 -16.04 0.50
N LEU A 279 13.81 -15.86 1.83
CA LEU A 279 14.22 -14.61 2.47
C LEU A 279 15.49 -14.75 3.33
N THR A 280 16.63 -14.46 2.72
CA THR A 280 17.84 -13.99 3.43
C THR A 280 18.18 -12.54 3.06
N PHE A 281 17.98 -12.10 1.80
CA PHE A 281 18.05 -10.70 1.36
C PHE A 281 17.13 -10.48 0.14
N GLY A 282 16.01 -9.77 0.30
CA GLY A 282 15.05 -9.54 -0.78
C GLY A 282 15.10 -8.11 -1.36
N PRO A 283 14.66 -7.90 -2.61
CA PRO A 283 14.57 -6.56 -3.25
C PRO A 283 13.69 -5.57 -2.45
N GLU A 284 12.77 -6.10 -1.66
CA GLU A 284 11.90 -5.40 -0.71
C GLU A 284 12.60 -4.69 0.47
N GLN A 285 13.83 -5.10 0.79
CA GLN A 285 14.69 -4.37 1.73
C GLN A 285 15.52 -3.32 1.01
N LEU A 286 15.82 -3.51 -0.27
CA LEU A 286 16.66 -2.64 -1.09
C LEU A 286 15.90 -1.42 -1.62
N LEU A 287 14.58 -1.47 -1.79
CA LEU A 287 13.80 -0.38 -2.40
C LEU A 287 14.04 1.02 -1.76
N PRO A 288 13.98 1.21 -0.43
CA PRO A 288 14.26 2.52 0.16
C PRO A 288 15.71 2.97 -0.05
N TYR A 289 16.66 2.04 -0.06
CA TYR A 289 18.07 2.34 -0.32
C TYR A 289 18.32 2.64 -1.80
N PHE A 290 17.62 1.96 -2.71
CA PHE A 290 17.67 2.24 -4.13
C PHE A 290 17.15 3.65 -4.40
N LEU A 291 16.00 4.02 -3.82
CA LEU A 291 15.48 5.39 -3.91
C LEU A 291 16.45 6.41 -3.31
N LEU A 292 17.12 6.09 -2.20
CA LEU A 292 18.16 6.93 -1.63
C LEU A 292 19.36 7.09 -2.57
N VAL A 293 19.82 6.02 -3.21
CA VAL A 293 20.92 6.06 -4.19
C VAL A 293 20.53 6.91 -5.40
N VAL A 294 19.31 6.75 -5.92
CA VAL A 294 18.78 7.61 -7.01
C VAL A 294 18.74 9.06 -6.55
N LEU A 295 18.29 9.34 -5.33
CA LEU A 295 18.25 10.70 -4.78
C LEU A 295 19.64 11.32 -4.66
N PHE A 296 20.65 10.57 -4.19
CA PHE A 296 22.04 11.02 -4.20
C PHE A 296 22.53 11.29 -5.61
N GLY A 297 22.20 10.43 -6.58
CA GLY A 297 22.51 10.64 -8.00
C GLY A 297 21.90 11.94 -8.52
N VAL A 298 20.62 12.20 -8.23
CA VAL A 298 19.93 13.44 -8.57
C VAL A 298 20.59 14.66 -7.94
N LEU A 299 20.96 14.58 -6.66
CA LEU A 299 21.66 15.67 -5.97
C LEU A 299 23.03 15.93 -6.60
N LEU A 300 23.78 14.89 -6.96
CA LEU A 300 25.07 15.01 -7.66
C LEU A 300 24.89 15.69 -9.02
N LEU A 301 23.91 15.25 -9.82
CA LEU A 301 23.57 15.88 -11.09
C LEU A 301 23.22 17.36 -10.93
N ASN A 302 22.43 17.72 -9.91
CA ASN A 302 22.12 19.12 -9.61
C ASN A 302 23.36 19.94 -9.20
N ILE A 303 24.26 19.36 -8.40
CA ILE A 303 25.48 20.02 -7.95
C ILE A 303 26.40 20.34 -9.15
N PHE A 304 26.57 19.39 -10.05
CA PHE A 304 27.40 19.53 -11.26
C PHE A 304 26.68 20.21 -12.42
N SER A 305 25.38 20.48 -12.31
CA SER A 305 24.64 21.20 -13.34
C SER A 305 25.16 22.64 -13.47
N PRO A 306 25.57 23.07 -14.68
CA PRO A 306 25.99 24.45 -14.92
C PRO A 306 24.81 25.43 -14.96
N ASP A 307 23.57 24.93 -15.02
CA ASP A 307 22.36 25.72 -15.12
C ASP A 307 22.12 26.58 -13.85
N ALA A 308 21.86 27.87 -14.06
CA ALA A 308 21.63 28.82 -12.97
C ALA A 308 20.29 28.55 -12.26
N GLY A 309 19.23 28.17 -12.99
CA GLY A 309 17.92 27.88 -12.40
C GLY A 309 17.95 26.65 -11.47
N GLN A 310 18.82 25.69 -11.78
CA GLN A 310 19.06 24.52 -10.95
C GLN A 310 19.76 24.84 -9.62
N ARG A 311 20.43 26.00 -9.50
CA ARG A 311 21.04 26.44 -8.23
C ARG A 311 19.99 26.93 -7.24
N ASP A 312 18.92 27.53 -7.73
CA ASP A 312 17.88 28.11 -6.87
C ASP A 312 16.98 27.05 -6.23
N ILE A 313 16.78 25.90 -6.90
CA ILE A 313 16.05 24.74 -6.31
C ILE A 313 16.88 23.92 -5.33
N ARG A 314 18.21 24.07 -5.35
CA ARG A 314 19.18 23.23 -4.63
C ARG A 314 18.99 23.21 -3.10
N PRO A 315 18.70 24.32 -2.40
CA PRO A 315 18.53 24.31 -0.96
C PRO A 315 17.41 23.37 -0.50
N ILE A 316 16.28 23.36 -1.21
CA ILE A 316 15.14 22.51 -0.88
C ILE A 316 15.47 21.04 -1.18
N LEU A 317 16.16 20.76 -2.29
CA LEU A 317 16.64 19.41 -2.62
C LEU A 317 17.61 18.87 -1.56
N LEU A 318 18.52 19.72 -1.05
CA LEU A 318 19.45 19.37 0.02
C LEU A 318 18.72 19.05 1.33
N ILE A 319 17.79 19.92 1.76
CA ILE A 319 17.00 19.71 2.98
C ILE A 319 16.19 18.42 2.86
N ALA A 320 15.53 18.19 1.72
CA ALA A 320 14.78 16.97 1.48
C ALA A 320 15.68 15.72 1.53
N THR A 321 16.88 15.78 0.94
CA THR A 321 17.85 14.68 0.99
C THR A 321 18.31 14.39 2.41
N ILE A 322 18.62 15.43 3.20
CA ILE A 322 18.99 15.28 4.62
C ILE A 322 17.84 14.65 5.42
N ALA A 323 16.60 15.07 5.17
CA ALA A 323 15.42 14.51 5.83
C ALA A 323 15.24 13.01 5.50
N VAL A 324 15.41 12.62 4.23
CA VAL A 324 15.38 11.22 3.80
C VAL A 324 16.49 10.41 4.49
N VAL A 325 17.73 10.92 4.51
CA VAL A 325 18.85 10.29 5.21
C VAL A 325 18.55 10.11 6.70
N GLY A 326 18.00 11.14 7.35
CA GLY A 326 17.58 11.07 8.75
C GLY A 326 16.54 9.97 9.00
N LEU A 327 15.51 9.89 8.15
CA LEU A 327 14.50 8.82 8.22
C LEU A 327 15.12 7.43 8.04
N VAL A 328 16.06 7.27 7.09
CA VAL A 328 16.78 6.01 6.87
C VAL A 328 17.63 5.65 8.09
N ILE A 329 18.31 6.61 8.72
CA ILE A 329 19.09 6.39 9.94
C ILE A 329 18.18 5.92 11.08
N VAL A 330 17.05 6.61 11.32
CA VAL A 330 16.08 6.22 12.35
C VAL A 330 15.57 4.80 12.09
N ARG A 331 15.21 4.49 10.84
CA ARG A 331 14.79 3.16 10.42
C ARG A 331 15.89 2.13 10.68
N GLN A 332 17.15 2.44 10.36
CA GLN A 332 18.29 1.54 10.57
C GLN A 332 18.55 1.29 12.06
N ILE A 333 18.50 2.32 12.90
CA ILE A 333 18.63 2.18 14.36
C ILE A 333 17.52 1.27 14.89
N LEU A 334 16.27 1.49 14.48
CA LEU A 334 15.17 0.63 14.88
C LEU A 334 15.35 -0.82 14.42
N THR A 335 15.88 -1.05 13.22
CA THR A 335 16.22 -2.39 12.73
C THR A 335 17.31 -3.04 13.58
N LEU A 336 18.37 -2.31 13.94
CA LEU A 336 19.43 -2.82 14.81
C LEU A 336 18.90 -3.16 16.21
N LEU A 337 18.03 -2.33 16.77
CA LEU A 337 17.37 -2.59 18.05
C LEU A 337 16.45 -3.82 17.98
N ASP A 338 15.73 -4.00 16.87
CA ASP A 338 14.87 -5.17 16.69
C ASP A 338 15.69 -6.45 16.50
N ASN A 339 16.80 -6.37 15.78
CA ASN A 339 17.75 -7.48 15.62
C ASN A 339 18.36 -7.88 16.97
N ALA A 340 18.84 -6.91 17.77
CA ALA A 340 19.40 -7.20 19.09
C ALA A 340 18.36 -7.85 20.03
N HIS A 341 17.11 -7.40 19.97
CA HIS A 341 16.00 -7.98 20.74
C HIS A 341 15.66 -9.41 20.29
N LEU A 342 15.67 -9.66 18.98
CA LEU A 342 15.46 -10.99 18.40
C LEU A 342 16.58 -11.96 18.77
N THR A 343 17.84 -11.52 18.71
CA THR A 343 19.00 -12.34 19.11
C THR A 343 18.92 -12.74 20.58
N ARG A 344 18.54 -11.81 21.48
CA ARG A 344 18.32 -12.14 22.90
C ARG A 344 17.22 -13.17 23.08
N ARG A 345 16.09 -13.02 22.39
CA ARG A 345 14.99 -14.01 22.44
C ARG A 345 15.39 -15.38 21.91
N GLN A 346 16.25 -15.44 20.88
CA GLN A 346 16.77 -16.70 20.37
C GLN A 346 17.69 -17.38 21.40
N ALA A 347 18.55 -16.61 22.08
CA ALA A 347 19.39 -17.13 23.16
C ALA A 347 18.53 -17.69 24.31
N ASP A 348 17.53 -16.94 24.78
CA ASP A 348 16.62 -17.40 25.84
C ASP A 348 15.82 -18.66 25.43
N ALA A 349 15.42 -18.75 24.15
CA ALA A 349 14.69 -19.91 23.63
C ALA A 349 15.58 -21.16 23.53
N LEU A 350 16.85 -20.99 23.13
CA LEU A 350 17.84 -22.08 23.10
C LEU A 350 18.14 -22.59 24.51
N GLU A 351 18.33 -21.69 25.48
CA GLU A 351 18.54 -22.08 26.89
C GLU A 351 17.34 -22.88 27.44
N ARG A 352 16.11 -22.44 27.14
CA ARG A 352 14.90 -23.19 27.52
C ARG A 352 14.84 -24.57 26.87
N LEU A 353 15.24 -24.69 25.62
CA LEU A 353 15.32 -25.97 24.90
C LEU A 353 16.35 -26.91 25.54
N GLU A 354 17.52 -26.40 25.91
CA GLU A 354 18.54 -27.18 26.62
C GLU A 354 18.05 -27.67 27.98
N ILE A 355 17.38 -26.82 28.76
CA ILE A 355 16.80 -27.20 30.06
C ILE A 355 15.76 -28.31 29.89
N VAL A 356 14.89 -28.21 28.87
CA VAL A 356 13.88 -29.24 28.58
C VAL A 356 14.55 -30.54 28.15
N ASN A 357 15.58 -30.48 27.30
CA ASN A 357 16.28 -31.67 26.83
C ASN A 357 16.97 -32.41 28.00
N ARG A 358 17.66 -31.68 28.89
CA ARG A 358 18.25 -32.26 30.10
C ARG A 358 17.21 -32.93 31.00
N ARG A 359 16.04 -32.32 31.18
CA ARG A 359 14.95 -32.95 31.95
C ARG A 359 14.47 -34.25 31.33
N VAL A 360 14.39 -34.32 30.01
CA VAL A 360 14.00 -35.55 29.29
C VAL A 360 15.06 -36.63 29.47
N GLU A 361 16.34 -36.29 29.38
CA GLU A 361 17.45 -37.22 29.64
C GLU A 361 17.45 -37.74 31.09
N ASP A 362 17.25 -36.85 32.07
CA ASP A 362 17.15 -37.23 33.49
C ASP A 362 15.96 -38.16 33.74
N GLN A 363 14.80 -37.88 33.13
CA GLN A 363 13.63 -38.77 33.22
C GLN A 363 13.89 -40.14 32.60
N ALA A 364 14.53 -40.19 31.42
CA ALA A 364 14.89 -41.45 30.77
C ALA A 364 15.83 -42.27 31.65
N ARG A 365 16.81 -41.63 32.30
CA ARG A 365 17.73 -42.29 33.23
C ARG A 365 17.01 -42.84 34.47
N ILE A 366 16.12 -42.07 35.10
CA ILE A 366 15.34 -42.52 36.26
C ILE A 366 14.46 -43.73 35.89
N ILE A 367 13.85 -43.72 34.70
CA ILE A 367 13.05 -44.85 34.20
C ILE A 367 13.93 -46.09 34.02
N ALA A 368 15.12 -45.94 33.44
CA ALA A 368 16.06 -47.05 33.27
C ALA A 368 16.50 -47.65 34.62
N GLU A 369 16.84 -46.80 35.61
CA GLU A 369 17.19 -47.24 36.96
C GLU A 369 16.02 -48.00 37.64
N ARG A 370 14.78 -47.49 37.51
CA ARG A 370 13.58 -48.17 38.03
C ARG A 370 13.32 -49.51 37.35
N ASN A 371 13.53 -49.61 36.04
CA ASN A 371 13.37 -50.87 35.32
C ASN A 371 14.37 -51.93 35.81
N ILE A 372 15.64 -51.55 36.00
CA ILE A 372 16.66 -52.46 36.56
C ILE A 372 16.27 -52.92 37.97
N ALA A 373 15.76 -52.01 38.81
CA ALA A 373 15.30 -52.35 40.15
C ALA A 373 14.09 -53.31 40.13
N LEU A 374 13.14 -53.08 39.23
CA LEU A 374 11.99 -53.96 39.00
C LEU A 374 12.43 -55.35 38.54
N GLU A 375 13.37 -55.44 37.59
CA GLU A 375 13.92 -56.72 37.12
C GLU A 375 14.60 -57.50 38.24
N ARG A 376 15.38 -56.84 39.09
CA ARG A 376 15.97 -57.48 40.28
C ARG A 376 14.91 -57.97 41.25
N GLY A 377 13.91 -57.14 41.57
CA GLY A 377 12.82 -57.54 42.46
C GLY A 377 12.03 -58.74 41.93
N VAL A 378 11.79 -58.80 40.61
CA VAL A 378 11.15 -59.96 39.96
C VAL A 378 12.04 -61.21 40.04
N ALA A 379 13.35 -61.08 39.85
CA ALA A 379 14.29 -62.19 39.96
C ALA A 379 14.36 -62.74 41.41
N GLU A 380 14.37 -61.86 42.40
CA GLU A 380 14.40 -62.22 43.82
C GLU A 380 13.12 -62.94 44.24
N LEU A 381 11.95 -62.44 43.80
CA LEU A 381 10.66 -63.12 44.03
C LEU A 381 10.62 -64.52 43.40
N LYS A 382 11.18 -64.69 42.19
CA LYS A 382 11.31 -66.01 41.56
C LYS A 382 12.20 -66.95 42.36
N ASP A 383 13.31 -66.47 42.91
CA ASP A 383 14.22 -67.29 43.72
C ASP A 383 13.58 -67.71 45.05
N VAL A 384 12.85 -66.81 45.72
CA VAL A 384 12.07 -67.16 46.92
C VAL A 384 11.00 -68.21 46.59
N GLN A 385 10.29 -68.05 45.47
CA GLN A 385 9.26 -69.00 45.05
C GLN A 385 9.83 -70.37 44.68
N ALA A 386 11.08 -70.45 44.20
CA ALA A 386 11.74 -71.72 43.89
C ALA A 386 12.26 -72.46 45.15
N ARG A 387 12.36 -71.77 46.30
CA ARG A 387 12.79 -72.33 47.59
C ARG A 387 11.63 -72.76 48.51
N LEU A 388 10.40 -72.40 48.15
CA LEU A 388 9.15 -72.89 48.73
C LEU A 388 8.68 -74.13 47.97
#